data_AF-A0A2P9GV48-F1
#
_entry.id   AF-A0A2P9GV48-F1
#
_cell.length_a   1.000
_cell.length_b   1.000
_cell.length_c   1.000
_cell.angle_alpha   90.00
_cell.angle_beta   90.00
_cell.angle_gamma   90.00
#
_symmetry.space_group_name_H-M   'P 1'
#
loop_
_entity.id
_entity.type
_entity.pdbx_description
1 polymer ?
#
loop_
_entity_poly.entity_id
_entity_poly.type
_entity_poly.pdbx_seq_one_letter_code
_entity_poly.pdbx_strand_id
1 'polypeptide(L)'
;MSARNCFLTEGASGVGVAPITLKRWLLEGRFPEVQRDRNGWRIFTPENIQRIKAFVEKQSFHGPMQLSLYQDNVSAVYEDKTASFRDSAFNGNKKLPFHRWVPWIAGFSSNFVEDCFRNYLDPSIPASEVTILDPFAGVGTTLTEGIMHGYNVVGFEINPYAYLACKIKLSARGLDARLVDEQLQRFLQYYAARVVDKDYKPRSRPPDKFGTRIAFFSPKVQRKALIVIDYLPNIKNLEIRELFQLAFGTVMVSFSNYSYEPSLGRRESSGKENILDAPVEQILAAKIRDMSSDIKEFEELHGEVASHSKTQVFNETFFKALDFCAEETIDLLVTSPPYLNNYHYLRNTRPQLFWLGMASDPKDLRPIEQQSFGKFWQTVRDQETIPLDFHHALLEKKLELLREINTDRKTYGGHGWANYAATYFNDSYRFCEVLSKLLKPTGTAVVVIGNSILQGLEIKTDEIFADIGEMVGLRKKDIILLRTKRTGSSIVDSSVRAAKTKKQTPLYETAVVLGR
;
A
#
# COMPACT_ATOMS: atom_id res chain seq x y z
N MET A 1 -49.79 -9.04 -26.14
CA MET A 1 -48.32 -9.22 -26.06
C MET A 1 -47.93 -9.14 -24.60
N SER A 2 -47.45 -10.25 -24.02
CA SER A 2 -47.06 -10.32 -22.61
C SER A 2 -45.83 -9.43 -22.39
N ALA A 3 -45.97 -8.42 -21.52
CA ALA A 3 -44.84 -7.58 -21.11
C ALA A 3 -43.80 -8.46 -20.39
N ARG A 4 -42.58 -8.54 -20.93
CA ARG A 4 -41.46 -9.20 -20.26
C ARG A 4 -41.19 -8.46 -18.95
N ASN A 5 -41.33 -9.14 -17.82
CA ASN A 5 -40.95 -8.59 -16.53
C ASN A 5 -39.43 -8.36 -16.51
N CYS A 6 -39.01 -7.10 -16.45
CA CYS A 6 -37.60 -6.74 -16.24
C CYS A 6 -37.30 -6.70 -14.74
N PHE A 7 -36.32 -7.47 -14.31
CA PHE A 7 -35.85 -7.52 -12.92
C PHE A 7 -34.60 -6.67 -12.75
N LEU A 8 -34.04 -6.64 -11.54
CA LEU A 8 -32.98 -5.71 -11.12
C LEU A 8 -31.81 -5.60 -12.10
N THR A 9 -31.36 -6.71 -12.68
CA THR A 9 -30.23 -6.73 -13.61
C THR A 9 -30.57 -6.05 -14.95
N GLU A 10 -31.76 -6.32 -15.48
CA GLU A 10 -32.25 -5.73 -16.73
C GLU A 10 -32.63 -4.26 -16.54
N GLY A 11 -33.24 -3.94 -15.40
CA GLY A 11 -33.51 -2.55 -14.99
C GLY A 11 -32.23 -1.73 -14.85
N ALA A 12 -31.18 -2.30 -14.24
CA ALA A 12 -29.89 -1.63 -14.10
C ALA A 12 -29.20 -1.39 -15.44
N SER A 13 -29.26 -2.39 -16.33
CA SER A 13 -28.77 -2.24 -17.71
C SER A 13 -29.54 -1.17 -18.47
N GLY A 14 -30.87 -1.09 -18.32
CA GLY A 14 -31.69 -0.07 -18.98
C GLY A 14 -31.44 1.35 -18.47
N VAL A 15 -31.08 1.49 -17.19
CA VAL A 15 -30.68 2.77 -16.57
C VAL A 15 -29.23 3.15 -16.91
N GLY A 16 -28.37 2.17 -17.21
CA GLY A 16 -26.95 2.39 -17.51
C GLY A 16 -26.04 2.36 -16.27
N VAL A 17 -26.42 1.62 -15.22
CA VAL A 17 -25.66 1.53 -13.95
C VAL A 17 -25.46 0.07 -13.52
N ALA A 18 -24.53 -0.17 -12.59
CA ALA A 18 -24.36 -1.51 -12.02
C ALA A 18 -25.60 -1.93 -11.19
N PRO A 19 -26.01 -3.22 -11.20
CA PRO A 19 -27.18 -3.69 -10.45
C PRO A 19 -27.14 -3.39 -8.95
N ILE A 20 -25.94 -3.43 -8.35
CA ILE A 20 -25.75 -3.10 -6.94
C ILE A 20 -26.01 -1.61 -6.65
N THR A 21 -25.70 -0.73 -7.59
CA THR A 21 -25.94 0.71 -7.50
C THR A 21 -27.42 1.01 -7.55
N LEU A 22 -28.14 0.42 -8.51
CA LEU A 22 -29.59 0.58 -8.62
C LEU A 22 -30.32 0.02 -7.39
N LYS A 23 -29.88 -1.14 -6.87
CA LYS A 23 -30.43 -1.74 -5.65
C LYS A 23 -30.24 -0.83 -4.44
N ARG A 24 -29.06 -0.23 -4.30
CA ARG A 24 -28.74 0.70 -3.21
C ARG A 24 -29.63 1.94 -3.25
N TRP A 25 -29.81 2.56 -4.43
CA TRP A 25 -30.67 3.75 -4.57
C TRP A 25 -32.12 3.51 -4.18
N LEU A 26 -32.66 2.33 -4.48
CA LEU A 26 -34.02 1.95 -4.09
C LEU A 26 -34.14 1.69 -2.58
N LEU A 27 -33.12 1.10 -1.96
CA LEU A 27 -33.10 0.88 -0.50
C LEU A 27 -32.92 2.18 0.29
N GLU A 28 -32.21 3.14 -0.28
CA GLU A 28 -32.01 4.49 0.31
C GLU A 28 -33.20 5.43 0.06
N GLY A 29 -34.26 4.97 -0.63
CA GLY A 29 -35.45 5.79 -0.90
C GLY A 29 -35.21 6.96 -1.86
N ARG A 30 -34.12 6.95 -2.63
CA ARG A 30 -33.81 8.03 -3.61
C ARG A 30 -34.85 8.12 -4.74
N PHE A 31 -35.67 7.09 -4.88
CA PHE A 31 -36.77 6.99 -5.83
C PHE A 31 -37.99 6.36 -5.15
N PRO A 32 -39.21 6.69 -5.59
CA PRO A 32 -40.40 5.94 -5.20
C PRO A 32 -40.21 4.45 -5.52
N GLU A 33 -40.55 3.59 -4.56
CA GLU A 33 -40.42 2.13 -4.70
C GLU A 33 -41.07 1.65 -6.00
N VAL A 34 -40.38 0.78 -6.72
CA VAL A 34 -40.94 0.14 -7.92
C VAL A 34 -41.87 -1.00 -7.50
N GLN A 35 -42.82 -1.34 -8.37
CA GLN A 35 -43.77 -2.42 -8.11
C GLN A 35 -43.04 -3.73 -7.83
N ARG A 36 -43.66 -4.59 -7.02
CA ARG A 36 -43.15 -5.92 -6.72
C ARG A 36 -44.08 -6.97 -7.30
N ASP A 37 -43.51 -8.06 -7.78
CA ASP A 37 -44.29 -9.23 -8.17
C ASP A 37 -44.84 -9.96 -6.93
N ARG A 38 -45.63 -11.01 -7.18
CA ARG A 38 -46.18 -11.89 -6.14
C ARG A 38 -45.13 -12.57 -5.25
N ASN A 39 -43.87 -12.63 -5.68
CA ASN A 39 -42.74 -13.18 -4.95
C ASN A 39 -41.94 -12.10 -4.20
N GLY A 40 -42.41 -10.85 -4.23
CA GLY A 40 -41.75 -9.71 -3.60
C GLY A 40 -40.56 -9.15 -4.39
N TRP A 41 -40.35 -9.58 -5.64
CA TRP A 41 -39.24 -9.12 -6.48
C TRP A 41 -39.61 -7.81 -7.17
N ARG A 42 -38.68 -6.86 -7.17
CA ARG A 42 -38.87 -5.55 -7.81
C ARG A 42 -38.93 -5.71 -9.33
N ILE A 43 -40.01 -5.22 -9.94
CA ILE A 43 -40.25 -5.19 -11.38
C ILE A 43 -40.01 -3.76 -11.89
N PHE A 44 -39.23 -3.65 -12.95
CA PHE A 44 -38.88 -2.38 -13.58
C PHE A 44 -39.64 -2.22 -14.90
N THR A 45 -40.65 -1.35 -14.93
CA THR A 45 -41.33 -1.00 -16.19
C THR A 45 -40.46 -0.05 -17.04
N PRO A 46 -40.68 0.02 -18.37
CA PRO A 46 -39.99 0.98 -19.22
C PRO A 46 -40.11 2.43 -18.72
N GLU A 47 -41.26 2.81 -18.17
CA GLU A 47 -41.51 4.14 -17.61
C GLU A 47 -40.67 4.37 -16.33
N ASN A 48 -40.53 3.35 -15.48
CA ASN A 48 -39.68 3.43 -14.28
C ASN A 48 -38.20 3.58 -14.66
N ILE A 49 -37.75 2.85 -15.68
CA ILE A 49 -36.37 2.93 -16.19
C ILE A 49 -36.09 4.34 -16.75
N GLN A 50 -36.97 4.87 -17.61
CA GLN A 50 -36.81 6.24 -18.14
C GLN A 50 -36.81 7.30 -17.03
N ARG A 51 -37.70 7.17 -16.03
CA ARG A 51 -37.76 8.11 -14.89
C ARG A 51 -36.46 8.12 -14.09
N ILE A 52 -35.92 6.94 -13.79
CA ILE A 52 -34.66 6.80 -13.05
C ILE A 52 -33.51 7.36 -13.89
N LYS A 53 -33.48 7.08 -15.19
CA LYS A 53 -32.45 7.58 -16.10
C LYS A 53 -32.44 9.11 -16.19
N ALA A 54 -33.60 9.75 -16.31
CA ALA A 54 -33.72 11.21 -16.32
C ALA A 54 -33.24 11.88 -15.02
N PHE A 55 -33.41 11.21 -13.86
CA PHE A 55 -32.88 11.68 -12.59
C PHE A 55 -31.35 11.56 -12.52
N VAL A 56 -30.79 10.44 -13.01
CA VAL A 56 -29.35 10.23 -13.07
C VAL A 56 -28.69 11.27 -13.98
N GLU A 57 -29.30 11.56 -15.13
CA GLU A 57 -28.83 12.61 -16.05
C GLU A 57 -28.92 14.01 -15.42
N LYS A 58 -29.97 14.32 -14.64
CA LYS A 58 -30.06 15.57 -13.87
C LYS A 58 -29.02 15.68 -12.75
N GLN A 59 -28.69 14.58 -12.06
CA GLN A 59 -27.62 14.58 -11.04
C GLN A 59 -26.22 14.59 -11.64
N SER A 60 -26.03 14.16 -12.89
CA SER A 60 -24.73 14.20 -13.57
C SER A 60 -24.27 15.62 -13.92
N PHE A 61 -25.17 16.61 -13.84
CA PHE A 61 -24.89 18.04 -14.04
C PHE A 61 -24.62 18.82 -12.73
N HIS A 62 -24.68 18.18 -11.56
CA HIS A 62 -24.26 18.77 -10.28
C HIS A 62 -23.36 17.76 -9.57
N GLY A 63 -22.07 18.13 -9.38
CA GLY A 63 -21.06 17.26 -8.77
C GLY A 63 -21.55 16.58 -7.49
N PRO A 64 -21.13 15.33 -7.20
CA PRO A 64 -21.84 14.49 -6.25
C PRO A 64 -21.73 15.02 -4.81
N MET A 65 -22.89 15.44 -4.30
CA MET A 65 -23.18 15.71 -2.90
C MET A 65 -22.96 14.45 -2.05
N GLN A 66 -22.03 14.55 -1.11
CA GLN A 66 -21.74 13.59 -0.05
C GLN A 66 -22.92 13.59 0.94
N LEU A 67 -23.44 12.42 1.32
CA LEU A 67 -24.42 12.31 2.40
C LEU A 67 -24.03 11.15 3.33
N SER A 68 -23.75 11.57 4.55
CA SER A 68 -23.34 10.80 5.70
C SER A 68 -24.45 9.91 6.26
N LEU A 69 -24.10 8.69 6.66
CA LEU A 69 -24.85 7.92 7.64
C LEU A 69 -24.05 7.94 8.95
N TYR A 70 -24.13 9.05 9.68
CA TYR A 70 -23.74 9.11 11.09
C TYR A 70 -24.81 8.36 11.89
N GLN A 71 -24.39 7.33 12.61
CA GLN A 71 -25.05 6.96 13.85
C GLN A 71 -24.07 7.29 14.96
N ASP A 72 -24.43 8.33 15.72
CA ASP A 72 -23.73 8.77 16.92
C ASP A 72 -23.61 7.62 17.93
N ASN A 73 -22.37 7.38 18.36
CA ASN A 73 -21.95 7.17 19.75
C ASN A 73 -20.67 6.34 19.83
N VAL A 74 -19.50 6.98 19.76
CA VAL A 74 -18.37 6.66 20.65
C VAL A 74 -17.56 7.94 20.90
N SER A 75 -17.48 8.34 22.16
CA SER A 75 -16.62 9.41 22.65
C SER A 75 -15.14 9.08 22.48
N ALA A 76 -14.53 9.70 21.48
CA ALA A 76 -13.12 10.10 21.46
C ALA A 76 -13.10 11.51 20.84
N VAL A 77 -12.43 12.45 21.50
CA VAL A 77 -12.39 13.87 21.10
C VAL A 77 -11.42 14.01 19.92
N TYR A 78 -11.83 13.56 18.74
CA TYR A 78 -11.15 13.88 17.48
C TYR A 78 -11.93 15.04 16.83
N GLU A 79 -11.25 16.09 16.39
CA GLU A 79 -11.90 17.06 15.50
C GLU A 79 -12.34 16.32 14.23
N ASP A 80 -13.64 16.35 13.91
CA ASP A 80 -14.17 15.72 12.70
C ASP A 80 -13.78 16.54 11.46
N LYS A 81 -12.52 16.41 11.05
CA LYS A 81 -11.99 16.89 9.76
C LYS A 81 -12.03 15.78 8.70
N THR A 82 -12.91 14.78 8.84
CA THR A 82 -13.07 13.72 7.83
C THR A 82 -13.46 14.27 6.44
N ALA A 83 -13.96 15.51 6.38
CA ALA A 83 -14.22 16.23 5.13
C ALA A 83 -12.96 16.80 4.43
N SER A 84 -11.81 16.90 5.11
CA SER A 84 -10.60 17.55 4.60
C SER A 84 -9.65 16.60 3.85
N PHE A 85 -9.79 15.28 4.05
CA PHE A 85 -8.95 14.26 3.42
C PHE A 85 -9.79 13.19 2.72
N ARG A 86 -9.40 12.85 1.50
CA ARG A 86 -9.89 11.68 0.76
C ARG A 86 -9.26 10.40 1.33
N ASP A 87 -9.86 9.25 0.98
CA ASP A 87 -9.43 7.92 1.48
C ASP A 87 -7.94 7.68 1.24
N SER A 88 -7.19 7.36 2.30
CA SER A 88 -5.76 7.09 2.25
C SER A 88 -5.42 5.75 1.58
N ALA A 89 -6.39 4.88 1.31
CA ALA A 89 -6.14 3.55 0.76
C ALA A 89 -5.74 3.54 -0.73
N PHE A 90 -4.71 2.74 -1.08
CA PHE A 90 -4.21 2.53 -2.44
C PHE A 90 -5.24 2.08 -3.50
N ASN A 91 -6.48 1.71 -3.17
CA ASN A 91 -7.36 1.01 -4.12
C ASN A 91 -7.65 1.82 -5.40
N GLY A 92 -7.77 3.14 -5.31
CA GLY A 92 -7.94 4.02 -6.48
C GLY A 92 -6.73 4.03 -7.42
N ASN A 93 -5.52 3.88 -6.86
CA ASN A 93 -4.25 3.97 -7.58
C ASN A 93 -4.02 2.87 -8.61
N LYS A 94 -4.77 1.75 -8.54
CA LYS A 94 -4.63 0.62 -9.48
C LYS A 94 -4.93 0.98 -10.94
N LYS A 95 -5.52 2.15 -11.19
CA LYS A 95 -5.85 2.64 -12.55
C LYS A 95 -5.02 3.86 -12.97
N LEU A 96 -4.37 4.52 -12.02
CA LEU A 96 -3.66 5.77 -12.27
C LEU A 96 -2.27 5.50 -12.88
N PRO A 97 -1.82 6.33 -13.83
CA PRO A 97 -0.46 6.25 -14.37
C PRO A 97 0.58 6.21 -13.26
N PHE A 98 1.68 5.48 -13.49
CA PHE A 98 2.77 5.20 -12.52
C PHE A 98 2.34 4.39 -11.29
N HIS A 99 1.24 4.75 -10.64
CA HIS A 99 0.79 4.04 -9.44
C HIS A 99 0.35 2.61 -9.75
N ARG A 100 -0.29 2.38 -10.90
CA ARG A 100 -0.68 1.04 -11.36
C ARG A 100 0.51 0.13 -11.68
N TRP A 101 1.74 0.64 -11.71
CA TRP A 101 2.93 -0.16 -12.03
C TRP A 101 3.16 -1.26 -11.02
N VAL A 102 2.92 -1.01 -9.73
CA VAL A 102 3.00 -2.00 -8.66
C VAL A 102 1.78 -1.89 -7.76
N PRO A 103 0.84 -2.85 -7.77
CA PRO A 103 -0.31 -2.84 -6.87
C PRO A 103 0.17 -3.12 -5.45
N TRP A 104 0.30 -2.07 -4.63
CA TRP A 104 0.85 -2.15 -3.28
C TRP A 104 -0.23 -1.86 -2.24
N ILE A 105 -0.68 -2.90 -1.53
CA ILE A 105 -1.81 -2.77 -0.59
C ILE A 105 -1.56 -1.81 0.56
N ALA A 106 -0.29 -1.58 0.91
CA ALA A 106 0.14 -0.70 1.98
C ALA A 106 0.51 0.71 1.51
N GLY A 107 0.32 1.03 0.22
CA GLY A 107 0.62 2.36 -0.29
C GLY A 107 -0.50 3.36 0.01
N PHE A 108 -0.16 4.65 -0.03
CA PHE A 108 -1.17 5.70 -0.02
C PHE A 108 -1.94 5.77 -1.33
N SER A 109 -3.15 6.33 -1.28
CA SER A 109 -3.79 6.89 -2.46
C SER A 109 -3.08 8.18 -2.89
N SER A 110 -3.07 8.48 -4.19
CA SER A 110 -2.57 9.76 -4.70
C SER A 110 -3.36 10.94 -4.13
N ASN A 111 -4.69 10.81 -4.11
CA ASN A 111 -5.61 11.81 -3.59
C ASN A 111 -5.31 12.25 -2.14
N PHE A 112 -4.98 11.30 -1.27
CA PHE A 112 -4.62 11.63 0.11
C PHE A 112 -3.32 12.44 0.18
N VAL A 113 -2.31 12.05 -0.61
CA VAL A 113 -1.04 12.78 -0.68
C VAL A 113 -1.26 14.20 -1.21
N GLU A 114 -2.07 14.36 -2.26
CA GLU A 114 -2.44 15.68 -2.79
C GLU A 114 -3.16 16.54 -1.73
N ASP A 115 -4.05 15.93 -0.92
CA ASP A 115 -4.70 16.64 0.19
C ASP A 115 -3.69 17.08 1.26
N CYS A 116 -2.65 16.28 1.55
CA CYS A 116 -1.55 16.71 2.41
C CYS A 116 -0.80 17.92 1.84
N PHE A 117 -0.50 17.92 0.54
CA PHE A 117 0.16 19.05 -0.12
C PHE A 117 -0.68 20.32 0.01
N ARG A 118 -1.97 20.25 -0.34
CA ARG A 118 -2.89 21.40 -0.26
C ARG A 118 -3.03 21.96 1.15
N ASN A 119 -3.08 21.09 2.16
CA ASN A 119 -3.37 21.50 3.53
C ASN A 119 -2.14 22.01 4.29
N TYR A 120 -0.92 21.62 3.90
CA TYR A 120 0.29 21.87 4.69
C TYR A 120 1.45 22.54 3.96
N LEU A 121 1.36 22.76 2.66
CA LEU A 121 2.34 23.55 1.91
C LEU A 121 1.83 24.96 1.68
N ASP A 122 2.73 25.93 1.74
CA ASP A 122 2.44 27.32 1.40
C ASP A 122 2.51 27.50 -0.13
N PRO A 123 1.39 27.82 -0.81
CA PRO A 123 1.37 27.97 -2.27
C PRO A 123 2.14 29.19 -2.77
N SER A 124 2.58 30.10 -1.89
CA SER A 124 3.43 31.23 -2.26
C SER A 124 4.90 30.85 -2.44
N ILE A 125 5.32 29.69 -1.92
CA ILE A 125 6.67 29.17 -2.10
C ILE A 125 6.76 28.47 -3.46
N PRO A 126 7.76 28.78 -4.31
CA PRO A 126 7.96 28.06 -5.56
C PRO A 126 8.10 26.55 -5.33
N ALA A 127 7.39 25.73 -6.12
CA ALA A 127 7.42 24.27 -5.97
C ALA A 127 8.85 23.69 -5.99
N SER A 128 9.73 24.25 -6.83
CA SER A 128 11.14 23.85 -6.94
C SER A 128 11.97 24.11 -5.67
N GLU A 129 11.46 24.86 -4.70
CA GLU A 129 12.10 25.13 -3.39
C GLU A 129 11.51 24.28 -2.25
N VAL A 130 10.40 23.60 -2.50
CA VAL A 130 9.75 22.70 -1.55
C VAL A 130 10.37 21.32 -1.62
N THR A 131 10.65 20.72 -0.47
CA THR A 131 11.16 19.35 -0.35
C THR A 131 10.21 18.45 0.43
N ILE A 132 9.76 17.38 -0.22
CA ILE A 132 8.89 16.35 0.33
C ILE A 132 9.72 15.13 0.75
N LEU A 133 9.47 14.61 1.95
CA LEU A 133 10.13 13.41 2.47
C LEU A 133 9.13 12.27 2.71
N ASP A 134 9.49 11.06 2.28
CA ASP A 134 8.82 9.82 2.71
C ASP A 134 9.85 8.83 3.30
N PRO A 135 9.92 8.72 4.65
CA PRO A 135 10.80 7.79 5.36
C PRO A 135 10.55 6.29 5.11
N PHE A 136 9.36 5.95 4.61
CA PHE A 136 8.92 4.58 4.35
C PHE A 136 8.24 4.52 2.98
N ALA A 137 8.99 4.93 1.96
CA ALA A 137 8.47 5.29 0.65
C ALA A 137 7.70 4.17 -0.05
N GLY A 138 7.94 2.89 0.29
CA GLY A 138 7.29 1.75 -0.33
C GLY A 138 7.53 1.76 -1.83
N VAL A 139 6.44 1.74 -2.60
CA VAL A 139 6.49 1.83 -4.07
C VAL A 139 6.43 3.28 -4.59
N GLY A 140 6.63 4.27 -3.72
CA GLY A 140 6.86 5.67 -4.08
C GLY A 140 5.64 6.52 -4.39
N THR A 141 4.44 6.25 -3.84
CA THR A 141 3.25 7.09 -4.11
C THR A 141 3.52 8.56 -3.78
N THR A 142 3.96 8.84 -2.54
CA THR A 142 4.23 10.21 -2.05
C THR A 142 5.21 10.96 -2.94
N LEU A 143 6.29 10.28 -3.31
CA LEU A 143 7.39 10.87 -4.09
C LEU A 143 6.99 11.06 -5.57
N THR A 144 6.19 10.15 -6.12
CA THR A 144 5.68 10.28 -7.49
C THR A 144 4.75 11.49 -7.60
N GLU A 145 3.82 11.65 -6.65
CA GLU A 145 2.95 12.83 -6.58
C GLU A 145 3.78 14.11 -6.38
N GLY A 146 4.80 14.07 -5.50
CA GLY A 146 5.67 15.23 -5.27
C GLY A 146 6.32 15.75 -6.56
N ILE A 147 6.86 14.84 -7.39
CA ILE A 147 7.44 15.20 -8.69
C ILE A 147 6.37 15.73 -9.66
N MET A 148 5.19 15.12 -9.71
CA MET A 148 4.08 15.58 -10.57
C MET A 148 3.65 17.02 -10.24
N HIS A 149 3.86 17.46 -9.00
CA HIS A 149 3.63 18.82 -8.53
C HIS A 149 4.87 19.74 -8.59
N GLY A 150 6.02 19.26 -9.09
CA GLY A 150 7.24 20.06 -9.24
C GLY A 150 8.07 20.21 -7.97
N TYR A 151 7.76 19.45 -6.91
CA TYR A 151 8.53 19.48 -5.66
C TYR A 151 9.83 18.67 -5.77
N ASN A 152 10.81 18.98 -4.93
CA ASN A 152 11.93 18.08 -4.68
C ASN A 152 11.44 16.92 -3.80
N VAL A 153 11.97 15.72 -4.01
CA VAL A 153 11.52 14.55 -3.26
C VAL A 153 12.70 13.73 -2.74
N VAL A 154 12.59 13.30 -1.48
CA VAL A 154 13.54 12.43 -0.80
C VAL A 154 12.82 11.24 -0.21
N GLY A 155 13.37 10.04 -0.38
CA GLY A 155 12.74 8.80 0.06
C GLY A 155 13.70 7.79 0.68
N PHE A 156 13.22 7.04 1.66
CA PHE A 156 13.91 5.87 2.21
C PHE A 156 13.02 4.64 2.09
N GLU A 157 13.58 3.54 1.59
CA GLU A 157 12.88 2.26 1.55
C GLU A 157 13.87 1.11 1.72
N ILE A 158 13.70 0.34 2.79
CA ILE A 158 14.65 -0.73 3.14
C ILE A 158 14.43 -2.00 2.31
N ASN A 159 13.22 -2.24 1.80
CA ASN A 159 12.89 -3.40 0.96
C ASN A 159 13.40 -3.20 -0.48
N PRO A 160 14.40 -3.98 -0.95
CA PRO A 160 15.04 -3.74 -2.24
C PRO A 160 14.08 -3.75 -3.43
N TYR A 161 13.02 -4.56 -3.38
CA TYR A 161 12.03 -4.60 -4.46
C TYR A 161 11.12 -3.37 -4.47
N ALA A 162 10.68 -2.91 -3.29
CA ALA A 162 9.87 -1.69 -3.20
C ALA A 162 10.72 -0.46 -3.57
N TYR A 163 11.97 -0.42 -3.12
CA TYR A 163 12.96 0.55 -3.55
C TYR A 163 13.13 0.59 -5.07
N LEU A 164 13.31 -0.56 -5.73
CA LEU A 164 13.39 -0.63 -7.20
C LEU A 164 12.15 0.00 -7.86
N ALA A 165 10.95 -0.32 -7.34
CA ALA A 165 9.71 0.26 -7.84
C ALA A 165 9.68 1.78 -7.70
N CYS A 166 10.08 2.29 -6.54
CA CYS A 166 10.16 3.71 -6.28
C CYS A 166 11.17 4.38 -7.21
N LYS A 167 12.44 3.91 -7.22
CA LYS A 167 13.52 4.42 -8.07
C LYS A 167 13.09 4.56 -9.53
N ILE A 168 12.49 3.51 -10.09
CA ILE A 168 12.12 3.49 -11.51
C ILE A 168 10.96 4.41 -11.82
N LYS A 169 10.00 4.60 -10.91
CA LYS A 169 8.97 5.62 -11.09
C LYS A 169 9.55 7.04 -11.09
N LEU A 170 10.52 7.32 -10.21
CA LEU A 170 11.14 8.65 -10.14
C LEU A 170 12.05 8.92 -11.36
N SER A 171 12.76 7.90 -11.87
CA SER A 171 13.66 8.05 -13.03
C SER A 171 12.93 8.00 -14.37
N ALA A 172 11.74 7.40 -14.42
CA ALA A 172 10.95 7.26 -15.65
C ALA A 172 10.58 8.60 -16.31
N ARG A 173 10.63 9.73 -15.60
CA ARG A 173 10.51 11.08 -16.16
C ARG A 173 11.57 11.43 -17.22
N GLY A 174 12.70 10.75 -17.22
CA GLY A 174 13.79 10.97 -18.19
C GLY A 174 13.85 9.90 -19.28
N LEU A 175 12.91 8.94 -19.28
CA LEU A 175 12.97 7.77 -20.13
C LEU A 175 12.15 7.97 -21.40
N ASP A 176 12.74 7.67 -22.57
CA ASP A 176 12.01 7.70 -23.84
C ASP A 176 11.17 6.42 -24.01
N ALA A 177 9.84 6.57 -24.01
CA ALA A 177 8.89 5.48 -24.21
C ALA A 177 9.15 4.69 -25.50
N ARG A 178 9.65 5.33 -26.57
CA ARG A 178 9.98 4.65 -27.84
C ARG A 178 11.09 3.63 -27.66
N LEU A 179 12.09 3.93 -26.84
CA LEU A 179 13.17 2.99 -26.53
C LEU A 179 12.66 1.81 -25.72
N VAL A 180 11.67 2.02 -24.84
CA VAL A 180 11.00 0.92 -24.12
C VAL A 180 10.27 0.00 -25.09
N ASP A 181 9.50 0.59 -26.02
CA ASP A 181 8.74 -0.15 -27.04
C ASP A 181 9.65 -0.94 -27.99
N GLU A 182 10.75 -0.34 -28.46
CA GLU A 182 11.76 -1.02 -29.29
C GLU A 182 12.36 -2.23 -28.57
N GLN A 183 12.71 -2.08 -27.28
CA GLN A 183 13.24 -3.17 -26.48
C GLN A 183 12.20 -4.26 -26.20
N LEU A 184 10.92 -3.88 -26.09
CA LEU A 184 9.83 -4.84 -25.99
C LEU A 184 9.69 -5.68 -27.26
N GLN A 185 9.82 -5.07 -28.45
CA GLN A 185 9.79 -5.83 -29.71
C GLN A 185 10.96 -6.83 -29.81
N ARG A 186 12.17 -6.41 -29.43
CA ARG A 186 13.33 -7.30 -29.38
C ARG A 186 13.14 -8.45 -28.39
N PHE A 187 12.55 -8.18 -27.23
CA PHE A 187 12.20 -9.20 -26.25
C PHE A 187 11.21 -10.22 -26.83
N LEU A 188 10.13 -9.75 -27.48
CA LEU A 188 9.11 -10.62 -28.05
C LEU A 188 9.69 -11.53 -29.14
N GLN A 189 10.55 -11.00 -30.02
CA GLN A 189 11.27 -11.80 -31.02
C GLN A 189 12.19 -12.84 -30.37
N TYR A 190 12.98 -12.43 -29.38
CA TYR A 190 13.88 -13.32 -28.63
C TYR A 190 13.11 -14.45 -27.94
N TYR A 191 11.98 -14.13 -27.31
CA TYR A 191 11.16 -15.06 -26.54
C TYR A 191 10.43 -16.04 -27.45
N ALA A 192 9.81 -15.54 -28.53
CA ALA A 192 9.06 -16.36 -29.49
C ALA A 192 9.91 -17.49 -30.09
N ALA A 193 11.16 -17.20 -30.46
CA ALA A 193 12.09 -18.20 -30.98
C ALA A 193 12.41 -19.32 -29.97
N ARG A 194 12.49 -19.01 -28.68
CA ARG A 194 12.93 -19.94 -27.62
C ARG A 194 11.81 -20.71 -26.97
N VAL A 195 10.61 -20.12 -26.89
CA VAL A 195 9.48 -20.77 -26.24
C VAL A 195 9.00 -21.98 -27.05
N VAL A 196 9.04 -21.90 -28.38
CA VAL A 196 8.63 -22.97 -29.30
C VAL A 196 9.72 -24.04 -29.52
N ASP A 197 10.99 -23.66 -29.40
CA ASP A 197 12.11 -24.58 -29.46
C ASP A 197 12.10 -25.49 -28.22
N LYS A 198 11.84 -26.79 -28.41
CA LYS A 198 11.78 -27.78 -27.33
C LYS A 198 13.16 -28.15 -26.78
N ASP A 199 14.20 -27.96 -27.59
CA ASP A 199 15.59 -28.29 -27.24
C ASP A 199 16.28 -27.12 -26.55
N TYR A 200 15.75 -25.90 -26.69
CA TYR A 200 16.20 -24.75 -25.92
C TYR A 200 16.04 -24.99 -24.41
N LYS A 201 17.18 -24.99 -23.71
CA LYS A 201 17.27 -25.01 -22.25
C LYS A 201 17.65 -23.61 -21.77
N PRO A 202 16.84 -22.97 -20.90
CA PRO A 202 17.23 -21.71 -20.29
C PRO A 202 18.61 -21.81 -19.61
N ARG A 203 19.41 -20.75 -19.73
CA ARG A 203 20.76 -20.66 -19.13
C ARG A 203 20.65 -20.41 -17.63
N SER A 204 19.69 -19.58 -17.24
CA SER A 204 19.34 -19.29 -15.86
C SER A 204 18.67 -20.48 -15.18
N ARG A 205 18.76 -20.50 -13.85
CA ARG A 205 18.14 -21.52 -13.00
C ARG A 205 17.17 -20.86 -12.01
N PRO A 206 16.15 -21.59 -11.53
CA PRO A 206 15.35 -21.07 -10.41
C PRO A 206 16.27 -20.83 -9.20
N PRO A 207 15.96 -19.85 -8.33
CA PRO A 207 16.81 -19.54 -7.18
C PRO A 207 16.90 -20.72 -6.20
N ASP A 208 18.11 -21.27 -6.02
CA ASP A 208 18.36 -22.53 -5.32
C ASP A 208 17.85 -22.55 -3.86
N LYS A 209 18.01 -21.43 -3.13
CA LYS A 209 17.60 -21.32 -1.71
C LYS A 209 16.24 -20.64 -1.52
N PHE A 210 15.46 -20.49 -2.59
CA PHE A 210 14.08 -20.00 -2.50
C PHE A 210 13.10 -21.12 -2.12
N GLY A 211 13.07 -21.47 -0.83
CA GLY A 211 12.18 -22.52 -0.32
C GLY A 211 10.72 -22.09 -0.20
N THR A 212 9.81 -22.71 -0.95
CA THR A 212 8.36 -22.53 -0.85
C THR A 212 7.66 -23.83 -0.42
N ARG A 213 6.42 -23.74 0.09
CA ARG A 213 5.66 -24.93 0.53
C ARG A 213 5.26 -25.84 -0.64
N ILE A 214 5.09 -25.24 -1.82
CA ILE A 214 4.84 -25.90 -3.10
C ILE A 214 5.69 -25.19 -4.16
N ALA A 215 5.90 -25.78 -5.33
CA ALA A 215 6.61 -25.13 -6.42
C ALA A 215 5.97 -23.76 -6.75
N PHE A 216 6.77 -22.70 -6.75
CA PHE A 216 6.27 -21.35 -7.01
C PHE A 216 5.71 -21.21 -8.43
N PHE A 217 6.44 -21.72 -9.41
CA PHE A 217 5.96 -21.90 -10.78
C PHE A 217 5.77 -23.39 -11.08
N SER A 218 4.78 -23.74 -11.90
CA SER A 218 4.74 -25.05 -12.54
C SER A 218 5.91 -25.20 -13.54
N PRO A 219 6.31 -26.42 -13.92
CA PRO A 219 7.46 -26.62 -14.81
C PRO A 219 7.40 -25.83 -16.14
N LYS A 220 6.21 -25.74 -16.76
CA LYS A 220 6.00 -24.97 -18.00
C LYS A 220 6.18 -23.47 -17.78
N VAL A 221 5.54 -22.93 -16.73
CA VAL A 221 5.67 -21.51 -16.37
C VAL A 221 7.10 -21.18 -15.96
N GLN A 222 7.76 -22.07 -15.21
CA GLN A 222 9.14 -21.89 -14.79
C GLN A 222 10.08 -21.76 -16.00
N ARG A 223 9.96 -22.66 -16.99
CA ARG A 223 10.75 -22.57 -18.22
C ARG A 223 10.54 -21.23 -18.92
N LYS A 224 9.29 -20.78 -19.05
CA LYS A 224 8.92 -19.49 -19.64
C LYS A 224 9.50 -18.30 -18.86
N ALA A 225 9.39 -18.31 -17.54
CA ALA A 225 9.97 -17.29 -16.67
C ALA A 225 11.50 -17.23 -16.79
N LEU A 226 12.19 -18.36 -16.89
CA LEU A 226 13.65 -18.39 -17.08
C LEU A 226 14.09 -17.83 -18.44
N ILE A 227 13.28 -17.96 -19.51
CA ILE A 227 13.55 -17.29 -20.78
C ILE A 227 13.53 -15.77 -20.61
N VAL A 228 12.63 -15.23 -19.78
CA VAL A 228 12.60 -13.80 -19.44
C VAL A 228 13.89 -13.41 -18.71
N ILE A 229 14.27 -14.15 -17.67
CA ILE A 229 15.48 -13.88 -16.89
C ILE A 229 16.74 -13.92 -17.79
N ASP A 230 16.83 -14.88 -18.71
CA ASP A 230 17.93 -14.99 -19.68
C ASP A 230 18.04 -13.78 -20.62
N TYR A 231 16.94 -13.05 -20.84
CA TYR A 231 16.91 -11.88 -21.71
C TYR A 231 17.37 -10.60 -21.01
N LEU A 232 17.10 -10.44 -19.72
CA LEU A 232 17.38 -9.19 -18.98
C LEU A 232 18.83 -8.68 -19.18
N PRO A 233 19.89 -9.52 -19.15
CA PRO A 233 21.27 -9.06 -19.39
C PRO A 233 21.52 -8.50 -20.81
N ASN A 234 20.67 -8.83 -21.78
CA ASN A 234 20.79 -8.34 -23.16
C ASN A 234 20.37 -6.87 -23.30
N ILE A 235 19.53 -6.36 -22.39
CA ILE A 235 19.08 -4.96 -22.39
C ILE A 235 20.25 -4.09 -21.91
N LYS A 236 20.82 -3.26 -22.80
CA LYS A 236 22.03 -2.46 -22.50
C LYS A 236 21.76 -1.21 -21.67
N ASN A 237 20.66 -0.52 -21.94
CA ASN A 237 20.23 0.62 -21.13
C ASN A 237 19.78 0.10 -19.75
N LEU A 238 20.42 0.59 -18.69
CA LEU A 238 20.18 0.11 -17.33
C LEU A 238 18.77 0.44 -16.83
N GLU A 239 18.26 1.64 -17.10
CA GLU A 239 16.92 2.06 -16.68
C GLU A 239 15.84 1.20 -17.35
N ILE A 240 15.99 0.91 -18.65
CA ILE A 240 15.06 0.01 -19.36
C ILE A 240 15.18 -1.41 -18.81
N ARG A 241 16.38 -1.88 -18.49
CA ARG A 241 16.57 -3.20 -17.88
C ARG A 241 15.86 -3.29 -16.53
N GLU A 242 16.03 -2.28 -15.69
CA GLU A 242 15.39 -2.18 -14.37
C GLU A 242 13.86 -2.04 -14.49
N LEU A 243 13.35 -1.34 -15.50
CA LEU A 243 11.92 -1.30 -15.83
C LEU A 243 11.39 -2.70 -16.20
N PHE A 244 12.12 -3.47 -17.02
CA PHE A 244 11.76 -4.85 -17.34
C PHE A 244 11.80 -5.76 -16.10
N GLN A 245 12.79 -5.58 -15.22
CA GLN A 245 12.86 -6.29 -13.93
C GLN A 245 11.67 -5.97 -13.04
N LEU A 246 11.29 -4.70 -12.93
CA LEU A 246 10.12 -4.25 -12.17
C LEU A 246 8.83 -4.80 -12.76
N ALA A 247 8.67 -4.76 -14.09
CA ALA A 247 7.52 -5.31 -14.78
C ALA A 247 7.37 -6.80 -14.49
N PHE A 248 8.46 -7.57 -14.64
CA PHE A 248 8.48 -9.00 -14.32
C PHE A 248 8.17 -9.27 -12.84
N GLY A 249 8.83 -8.59 -11.91
CA GLY A 249 8.57 -8.72 -10.48
C GLY A 249 7.14 -8.38 -10.07
N THR A 250 6.50 -7.47 -10.82
CA THR A 250 5.10 -7.12 -10.59
C THR A 250 4.17 -8.25 -11.00
N VAL A 251 4.38 -8.81 -12.19
CA VAL A 251 3.44 -9.78 -12.76
C VAL A 251 3.73 -11.21 -12.32
N MET A 252 4.92 -11.51 -11.81
CA MET A 252 5.34 -12.89 -11.56
C MET A 252 4.42 -13.68 -10.63
N VAL A 253 3.77 -13.04 -9.66
CA VAL A 253 2.83 -13.74 -8.79
C VAL A 253 1.54 -14.12 -9.53
N SER A 254 1.12 -13.35 -10.54
CA SER A 254 -0.16 -13.58 -11.25
C SER A 254 -0.19 -14.89 -12.04
N PHE A 255 0.97 -15.38 -12.46
CA PHE A 255 1.15 -16.68 -13.11
C PHE A 255 1.86 -17.72 -12.23
N SER A 256 1.92 -17.50 -10.91
CA SER A 256 2.48 -18.45 -9.94
C SER A 256 1.40 -19.32 -9.29
N ASN A 257 1.82 -20.35 -8.54
CA ASN A 257 0.94 -21.11 -7.64
C ASN A 257 0.63 -20.40 -6.32
N TYR A 258 0.98 -19.11 -6.24
CA TYR A 258 0.71 -18.22 -5.13
C TYR A 258 -0.20 -17.06 -5.56
N SER A 259 -0.88 -16.45 -4.59
CA SER A 259 -1.75 -15.29 -4.80
C SER A 259 -1.72 -14.36 -3.59
N TYR A 260 -1.95 -13.07 -3.82
CA TYR A 260 -2.14 -12.09 -2.75
C TYR A 260 -3.59 -12.08 -2.28
N GLU A 261 -3.83 -12.55 -1.06
CA GLU A 261 -5.14 -12.67 -0.44
C GLU A 261 -5.03 -12.37 1.07
N PRO A 262 -5.32 -11.16 1.56
CA PRO A 262 -4.52 -9.91 1.43
C PRO A 262 -2.98 -10.02 1.63
N SER A 263 -2.44 -11.20 1.93
CA SER A 263 -1.01 -11.49 2.01
C SER A 263 -0.63 -12.62 1.05
N LEU A 264 0.67 -12.85 0.83
CA LEU A 264 1.11 -13.89 -0.09
C LEU A 264 0.79 -15.30 0.46
N GLY A 265 -0.12 -16.01 -0.20
CA GLY A 265 -0.57 -17.35 0.16
C GLY A 265 -0.56 -18.31 -1.04
N ARG A 266 -0.71 -19.62 -0.77
CA ARG A 266 -0.91 -20.61 -1.83
C ARG A 266 -2.30 -20.41 -2.44
N ARG A 267 -2.43 -20.57 -3.75
CA ARG A 267 -3.73 -20.47 -4.44
C ARG A 267 -4.78 -21.42 -3.88
N GLU A 268 -4.39 -22.65 -3.59
CA GLU A 268 -5.28 -23.66 -2.99
C GLU A 268 -5.86 -23.21 -1.65
N SER A 269 -5.09 -22.45 -0.85
CA SER A 269 -5.55 -21.94 0.45
C SER A 269 -6.64 -20.87 0.31
N SER A 270 -6.86 -20.39 -0.91
CA SER A 270 -7.90 -19.43 -1.27
C SER A 270 -8.92 -20.03 -2.25
N GLY A 271 -8.98 -21.37 -2.34
CA GLY A 271 -9.92 -22.09 -3.21
C GLY A 271 -9.63 -21.94 -4.70
N LYS A 272 -8.40 -21.54 -5.08
CA LYS A 272 -7.98 -21.38 -6.47
C LYS A 272 -7.09 -22.55 -6.89
N GLU A 273 -7.27 -23.02 -8.12
CA GLU A 273 -6.42 -24.05 -8.70
C GLU A 273 -5.00 -23.54 -8.99
N ASN A 274 -4.03 -24.45 -8.99
CA ASN A 274 -2.66 -24.18 -9.40
C ASN A 274 -2.57 -23.88 -10.90
N ILE A 275 -1.59 -23.06 -11.29
CA ILE A 275 -1.41 -22.64 -12.68
C ILE A 275 -0.44 -23.60 -13.37
N LEU A 276 -0.97 -24.47 -14.23
CA LEU A 276 -0.17 -25.46 -14.97
C LEU A 276 0.56 -24.86 -16.17
N ASP A 277 0.02 -23.79 -16.76
CA ASP A 277 0.64 -23.03 -17.84
C ASP A 277 0.08 -21.60 -17.88
N ALA A 278 0.86 -20.66 -18.42
CA ALA A 278 0.46 -19.26 -18.56
C ALA A 278 1.16 -18.60 -19.77
N PRO A 279 0.54 -17.57 -20.39
CA PRO A 279 1.16 -16.76 -21.44
C PRO A 279 2.06 -15.68 -20.81
N VAL A 280 3.18 -16.11 -20.21
CA VAL A 280 4.09 -15.25 -19.43
C VAL A 280 4.53 -14.01 -20.23
N GLU A 281 4.89 -14.19 -21.49
CA GLU A 281 5.31 -13.11 -22.39
C GLU A 281 4.21 -12.10 -22.68
N GLN A 282 2.95 -12.55 -22.83
CA GLN A 282 1.83 -11.64 -23.10
C GLN A 282 1.49 -10.82 -21.87
N ILE A 283 1.51 -11.45 -20.69
CA ILE A 283 1.27 -10.78 -19.41
C ILE A 283 2.36 -9.73 -19.14
N LEU A 284 3.63 -10.10 -19.35
CA LEU A 284 4.75 -9.18 -19.19
C LEU A 284 4.69 -8.04 -20.22
N ALA A 285 4.43 -8.36 -21.49
CA ALA A 285 4.34 -7.35 -22.55
C ALA A 285 3.19 -6.38 -22.32
N ALA A 286 2.03 -6.84 -21.83
CA ALA A 286 0.94 -5.97 -21.45
C ALA A 286 1.38 -4.99 -20.35
N LYS A 287 2.08 -5.48 -19.32
CA LYS A 287 2.59 -4.61 -18.25
C LYS A 287 3.62 -3.59 -18.73
N ILE A 288 4.52 -3.98 -19.62
CA ILE A 288 5.52 -3.06 -20.19
C ILE A 288 4.83 -2.01 -21.08
N ARG A 289 3.79 -2.38 -21.84
CA ARG A 289 2.99 -1.40 -22.61
C ARG A 289 2.26 -0.41 -21.69
N ASP A 290 1.67 -0.88 -20.58
CA ASP A 290 1.06 0.02 -19.59
C ASP A 290 2.08 1.03 -19.07
N MET A 291 3.31 0.57 -18.76
CA MET A 291 4.40 1.42 -18.28
C MET A 291 4.89 2.39 -19.35
N SER A 292 5.07 1.93 -20.59
CA SER A 292 5.46 2.76 -21.74
C SER A 292 4.42 3.86 -22.02
N SER A 293 3.13 3.49 -22.00
CA SER A 293 2.03 4.45 -22.15
C SER A 293 2.03 5.49 -21.04
N ASP A 294 2.28 5.08 -19.79
CA ASP A 294 2.33 6.00 -18.65
C ASP A 294 3.51 6.96 -18.76
N ILE A 295 4.69 6.49 -19.16
CA ILE A 295 5.88 7.33 -19.39
C ILE A 295 5.56 8.42 -20.43
N LYS A 296 4.93 8.03 -21.54
CA LYS A 296 4.54 8.96 -22.58
C LYS A 296 3.54 10.01 -22.08
N GLU A 297 2.50 9.58 -21.39
CA GLU A 297 1.48 10.49 -20.82
C GLU A 297 2.11 11.46 -19.80
N PHE A 298 3.04 10.98 -18.98
CA PHE A 298 3.74 11.84 -18.03
C PHE A 298 4.63 12.88 -18.69
N GLU A 299 5.39 12.50 -19.72
CA GLU A 299 6.20 13.47 -20.46
C GLU A 299 5.33 14.58 -21.07
N GLU A 300 4.17 14.20 -21.63
CA GLU A 300 3.21 15.15 -22.22
C GLU A 300 2.55 16.08 -21.18
N LEU A 301 2.23 15.58 -19.99
CA LEU A 301 1.47 16.33 -18.96
C LEU A 301 2.34 17.03 -17.91
N HIS A 302 3.50 16.47 -17.59
CA HIS A 302 4.32 16.86 -16.44
C HIS A 302 5.80 17.08 -16.78
N GLY A 303 6.25 16.83 -18.01
CA GLY A 303 7.68 16.89 -18.39
C GLY A 303 8.38 18.18 -17.95
N GLU A 304 7.80 19.35 -18.27
CA GLU A 304 8.39 20.65 -17.88
C GLU A 304 8.44 20.84 -16.35
N VAL A 305 7.34 20.54 -15.65
CA VAL A 305 7.21 20.69 -14.20
C VAL A 305 8.20 19.76 -13.47
N ALA A 306 8.25 18.49 -13.87
CA ALA A 306 9.06 17.45 -13.25
C ALA A 306 10.55 17.54 -13.62
N SER A 307 10.91 18.22 -14.72
CA SER A 307 12.31 18.32 -15.16
C SER A 307 13.21 19.04 -14.16
N HIS A 308 12.65 19.99 -13.40
CA HIS A 308 13.37 20.82 -12.43
C HIS A 308 13.46 20.22 -11.02
N SER A 309 12.67 19.18 -10.73
CA SER A 309 12.65 18.51 -9.42
C SER A 309 13.92 17.71 -9.17
N LYS A 310 14.53 17.90 -7.99
CA LYS A 310 15.57 17.00 -7.47
C LYS A 310 14.92 15.76 -6.86
N THR A 311 15.42 14.59 -7.22
CA THR A 311 14.86 13.30 -6.82
C THR A 311 15.93 12.44 -6.17
N GLN A 312 15.73 12.03 -4.92
CA GLN A 312 16.64 11.13 -4.21
C GLN A 312 15.86 10.03 -3.52
N VAL A 313 16.27 8.77 -3.71
CA VAL A 313 15.72 7.64 -2.97
C VAL A 313 16.84 6.70 -2.57
N PHE A 314 16.83 6.26 -1.32
CA PHE A 314 17.87 5.44 -0.72
C PHE A 314 17.32 4.07 -0.34
N ASN A 315 18.04 2.99 -0.71
CA ASN A 315 17.72 1.64 -0.24
C ASN A 315 18.35 1.41 1.14
N GLU A 316 17.84 2.10 2.16
CA GLU A 316 18.43 2.17 3.49
C GLU A 316 17.34 2.37 4.55
N THR A 317 17.65 2.07 5.81
CA THR A 317 16.79 2.43 6.94
C THR A 317 16.75 3.94 7.16
N PHE A 318 15.57 4.47 7.47
CA PHE A 318 15.41 5.90 7.77
C PHE A 318 16.23 6.35 8.99
N PHE A 319 16.62 5.44 9.89
CA PHE A 319 17.48 5.78 11.03
C PHE A 319 18.87 6.29 10.63
N LYS A 320 19.27 6.16 9.36
CA LYS A 320 20.49 6.77 8.82
C LYS A 320 20.24 8.06 8.03
N ALA A 321 19.05 8.64 8.09
CA ALA A 321 18.70 9.77 7.21
C ALA A 321 19.64 10.98 7.36
N LEU A 322 20.20 11.22 8.55
CA LEU A 322 21.17 12.31 8.79
C LEU A 322 22.53 12.09 8.09
N ASP A 323 22.82 10.88 7.60
CA ASP A 323 24.00 10.62 6.77
C ASP A 323 23.79 11.11 5.32
N PHE A 324 22.54 11.33 4.91
CA PHE A 324 22.15 11.64 3.52
C PHE A 324 21.46 13.00 3.36
N CYS A 325 20.78 13.46 4.40
CA CYS A 325 19.95 14.66 4.39
C CYS A 325 20.51 15.70 5.37
N ALA A 326 20.59 16.95 4.93
CA ALA A 326 20.92 18.05 5.83
C ALA A 326 19.73 18.36 6.77
N GLU A 327 20.05 18.79 7.98
CA GLU A 327 19.07 19.27 8.95
C GLU A 327 18.30 20.49 8.40
N GLU A 328 17.06 20.68 8.88
CA GLU A 328 16.21 21.82 8.53
C GLU A 328 15.96 22.01 7.02
N THR A 329 15.84 20.92 6.25
CA THR A 329 15.63 20.99 4.79
C THR A 329 14.25 20.54 4.32
N ILE A 330 13.48 19.86 5.18
CA ILE A 330 12.22 19.24 4.77
C ILE A 330 11.03 20.14 5.10
N ASP A 331 10.25 20.49 4.08
CA ASP A 331 9.02 21.29 4.22
C ASP A 331 7.84 20.43 4.68
N LEU A 332 7.70 19.25 4.06
CA LEU A 332 6.61 18.34 4.37
C LEU A 332 7.08 16.89 4.34
N LEU A 333 6.75 16.15 5.40
CA LEU A 333 6.89 14.71 5.44
C LEU A 333 5.51 14.07 5.42
N VAL A 334 5.28 13.13 4.51
CA VAL A 334 4.04 12.35 4.43
C VAL A 334 4.41 10.89 4.40
N THR A 335 4.02 10.12 5.42
CA THR A 335 4.47 8.73 5.53
C THR A 335 3.57 7.87 6.38
N SER A 336 3.75 6.56 6.26
CA SER A 336 3.12 5.55 7.09
C SER A 336 4.18 4.53 7.51
N PRO A 337 4.67 4.56 8.76
CA PRO A 337 5.59 3.53 9.23
C PRO A 337 4.92 2.15 9.22
N PRO A 338 5.69 1.04 9.22
CA PRO A 338 5.14 -0.28 9.53
C PRO A 338 4.31 -0.23 10.81
N TYR A 339 3.09 -0.78 10.83
CA TYR A 339 2.22 -0.71 12.01
C TYR A 339 2.60 -1.75 13.06
N LEU A 340 2.21 -1.49 14.33
CA LEU A 340 2.31 -2.43 15.45
C LEU A 340 1.28 -3.59 15.33
N ASN A 341 1.32 -4.32 14.22
CA ASN A 341 0.38 -5.40 13.89
C ASN A 341 1.06 -6.69 13.44
N ASN A 342 2.40 -6.77 13.54
CA ASN A 342 3.21 -7.92 13.15
C ASN A 342 3.04 -8.31 11.67
N TYR A 343 2.75 -7.36 10.79
CA TYR A 343 2.70 -7.59 9.35
C TYR A 343 4.11 -7.61 8.75
N HIS A 344 4.45 -8.70 8.06
CA HIS A 344 5.81 -8.92 7.55
C HIS A 344 5.94 -8.53 6.08
N TYR A 345 6.21 -7.24 5.82
CA TYR A 345 6.31 -6.68 4.46
C TYR A 345 7.35 -7.40 3.59
N LEU A 346 8.54 -7.68 4.12
CA LEU A 346 9.62 -8.36 3.41
C LEU A 346 9.23 -9.78 2.95
N ARG A 347 8.39 -10.47 3.71
CA ARG A 347 7.91 -11.81 3.36
C ARG A 347 7.03 -11.80 2.11
N ASN A 348 6.27 -10.73 1.89
CA ASN A 348 5.38 -10.62 0.74
C ASN A 348 6.11 -10.34 -0.57
N THR A 349 7.31 -9.74 -0.51
CA THR A 349 8.17 -9.52 -1.67
C THR A 349 9.27 -10.57 -1.83
N ARG A 350 9.31 -11.56 -0.94
CA ARG A 350 10.33 -12.61 -0.96
C ARG A 350 10.45 -13.30 -2.32
N PRO A 351 9.38 -13.66 -3.07
CA PRO A 351 9.55 -14.19 -4.42
C PRO A 351 10.32 -13.24 -5.34
N GLN A 352 10.00 -11.95 -5.32
CA GLN A 352 10.67 -10.94 -6.13
C GLN A 352 12.15 -10.82 -5.74
N LEU A 353 12.46 -10.79 -4.43
CA LEU A 353 13.85 -10.67 -3.96
C LEU A 353 14.72 -11.82 -4.48
N PHE A 354 14.22 -13.06 -4.46
CA PHE A 354 14.98 -14.21 -4.95
C PHE A 354 15.02 -14.31 -6.48
N TRP A 355 13.88 -14.13 -7.17
CA TRP A 355 13.80 -14.29 -8.62
C TRP A 355 14.47 -13.16 -9.40
N LEU A 356 14.60 -11.97 -8.81
CA LEU A 356 15.34 -10.84 -9.39
C LEU A 356 16.81 -10.79 -8.93
N GLY A 357 17.28 -11.77 -8.14
CA GLY A 357 18.67 -11.85 -7.70
C GLY A 357 19.07 -10.82 -6.63
N MET A 358 18.09 -10.22 -5.93
CA MET A 358 18.32 -9.29 -4.81
C MET A 358 18.64 -10.02 -3.49
N ALA A 359 18.30 -11.31 -3.42
CA ALA A 359 18.68 -12.22 -2.34
C ALA A 359 19.01 -13.60 -2.92
N SER A 360 20.09 -14.21 -2.44
CA SER A 360 20.50 -15.56 -2.85
C SER A 360 20.32 -16.58 -1.74
N ASP A 361 20.32 -16.14 -0.48
CA ASP A 361 20.11 -16.95 0.71
C ASP A 361 19.06 -16.26 1.62
N PRO A 362 18.17 -17.00 2.29
CA PRO A 362 17.28 -16.43 3.32
C PRO A 362 18.02 -15.60 4.39
N LYS A 363 19.29 -15.92 4.66
CA LYS A 363 20.14 -15.16 5.59
C LYS A 363 20.43 -13.73 5.14
N ASP A 364 20.36 -13.45 3.85
CA ASP A 364 20.57 -12.11 3.26
C ASP A 364 19.46 -11.14 3.69
N LEU A 365 18.30 -11.66 4.10
CA LEU A 365 17.17 -10.86 4.56
C LEU A 365 17.30 -10.42 6.03
N ARG A 366 18.12 -11.11 6.83
CA ARG A 366 18.24 -10.84 8.28
C ARG A 366 18.69 -9.41 8.61
N PRO A 367 19.69 -8.83 7.92
CA PRO A 367 20.06 -7.43 8.17
C PRO A 367 18.90 -6.46 7.92
N ILE A 368 18.14 -6.68 6.83
CA ILE A 368 16.95 -5.88 6.49
C ILE A 368 15.90 -6.01 7.60
N GLU A 369 15.64 -7.22 8.08
CA GLU A 369 14.69 -7.48 9.17
C GLU A 369 15.11 -6.83 10.49
N GLN A 370 16.41 -6.82 10.79
CA GLN A 370 16.95 -6.21 12.02
C GLN A 370 16.95 -4.68 12.00
N GLN A 371 17.08 -4.09 10.81
CA GLN A 371 17.10 -2.64 10.59
C GLN A 371 15.71 -2.05 10.26
N SER A 372 14.70 -2.91 10.09
CA SER A 372 13.31 -2.50 9.86
C SER A 372 12.73 -1.84 11.10
N PHE A 373 12.03 -0.72 10.91
CA PHE A 373 11.32 0.00 11.98
C PHE A 373 10.35 -0.92 12.72
N GLY A 374 10.43 -0.91 14.06
CA GLY A 374 9.63 -1.74 14.96
C GLY A 374 9.97 -3.23 14.93
N LYS A 375 10.86 -3.65 14.01
CA LYS A 375 11.27 -5.04 13.76
C LYS A 375 10.05 -5.96 13.57
N PHE A 376 10.26 -7.27 13.68
CA PHE A 376 9.19 -8.27 13.66
C PHE A 376 9.07 -8.94 15.02
N TRP A 377 7.86 -9.34 15.40
CA TRP A 377 7.62 -9.99 16.68
C TRP A 377 8.49 -11.25 16.84
N GLN A 378 8.69 -12.02 15.77
CA GLN A 378 9.53 -13.22 15.76
C GLN A 378 11.00 -12.93 16.12
N THR A 379 11.47 -11.70 15.91
CA THR A 379 12.86 -11.29 16.15
C THR A 379 13.10 -10.92 17.61
N VAL A 380 12.06 -10.51 18.34
CA VAL A 380 12.18 -9.90 19.68
C VAL A 380 11.44 -10.66 20.79
N ARG A 381 10.48 -11.51 20.43
CA ARG A 381 9.62 -12.23 21.40
C ARG A 381 10.37 -13.16 22.37
N ASP A 382 11.54 -13.66 21.95
CA ASP A 382 12.32 -14.65 22.70
C ASP A 382 13.48 -13.99 23.49
N GLN A 383 13.59 -12.66 23.46
CA GLN A 383 14.61 -11.91 24.19
C GLN A 383 14.21 -11.70 25.66
N GLU A 384 15.16 -11.27 26.49
CA GLU A 384 14.84 -10.73 27.82
C GLU A 384 13.90 -9.53 27.73
N THR A 385 13.34 -9.11 28.87
CA THR A 385 12.41 -7.97 28.90
C THR A 385 13.07 -6.73 28.31
N ILE A 386 12.46 -6.20 27.25
CA ILE A 386 12.92 -4.97 26.60
C ILE A 386 12.28 -3.77 27.33
N PRO A 387 13.08 -2.87 27.93
CA PRO A 387 12.57 -1.63 28.54
C PRO A 387 12.31 -0.56 27.48
N LEU A 388 11.60 0.50 27.87
CA LEU A 388 11.51 1.70 27.05
C LEU A 388 12.77 2.54 27.20
N ASP A 389 13.21 3.18 26.12
CA ASP A 389 14.37 4.09 26.12
C ASP A 389 14.00 5.51 26.57
N PHE A 390 12.73 5.73 26.91
CA PHE A 390 12.15 7.01 27.34
C PHE A 390 11.05 6.75 28.37
N HIS A 391 10.69 7.79 29.13
CA HIS A 391 9.66 7.69 30.16
C HIS A 391 8.27 8.00 29.63
N HIS A 392 7.34 7.08 29.80
CA HIS A 392 5.93 7.27 29.44
C HIS A 392 5.02 6.42 30.32
N ALA A 393 4.60 6.98 31.46
CA ALA A 393 3.90 6.25 32.53
C ALA A 393 2.70 5.39 32.05
N LEU A 394 1.86 5.91 31.14
CA LEU A 394 0.72 5.16 30.62
C LEU A 394 1.14 3.96 29.76
N LEU A 395 2.18 4.11 28.95
CA LEU A 395 2.69 3.05 28.09
C LEU A 395 3.42 1.99 28.93
N GLU A 396 4.26 2.41 29.88
CA GLU A 396 4.94 1.52 30.83
C GLU A 396 3.93 0.59 31.53
N LYS A 397 2.88 1.18 32.12
CA LYS A 397 1.79 0.43 32.75
C LYS A 397 1.05 -0.51 31.78
N LYS A 398 0.83 -0.09 30.52
CA LYS A 398 0.23 -0.96 29.50
C LYS A 398 1.14 -2.14 29.14
N LEU A 399 2.45 -1.93 29.05
CA LEU A 399 3.42 -2.98 28.77
C LEU A 399 3.51 -3.97 29.93
N GLU A 400 3.50 -3.49 31.18
CA GLU A 400 3.42 -4.34 32.37
C GLU A 400 2.17 -5.21 32.36
N LEU A 401 0.99 -4.61 32.16
CA LEU A 401 -0.26 -5.36 32.02
C LEU A 401 -0.18 -6.39 30.89
N LEU A 402 0.37 -6.01 29.75
CA LEU A 402 0.51 -6.91 28.61
C LEU A 402 1.40 -8.11 28.96
N ARG A 403 2.50 -7.92 29.72
CA ARG A 403 3.39 -9.01 30.15
C ARG A 403 2.69 -10.06 31.01
N GLU A 404 1.65 -9.68 31.75
CA GLU A 404 0.88 -10.56 32.65
C GLU A 404 -0.18 -11.41 31.91
N ILE A 405 -0.45 -11.14 30.63
CA ILE A 405 -1.47 -11.87 29.87
C ILE A 405 -0.93 -13.22 29.36
N ASN A 406 -1.66 -14.31 29.56
CA ASN A 406 -1.35 -15.65 29.00
C ASN A 406 0.12 -16.11 29.27
N THR A 407 0.62 -15.91 30.48
CA THR A 407 2.02 -16.21 30.87
C THR A 407 2.39 -17.68 30.72
N ASP A 408 1.40 -18.59 30.79
CA ASP A 408 1.54 -20.02 30.53
C ASP A 408 2.03 -20.32 29.10
N ARG A 409 1.82 -19.39 28.16
CA ARG A 409 2.23 -19.52 26.75
C ARG A 409 3.67 -19.06 26.47
N LYS A 410 4.45 -18.74 27.51
CA LYS A 410 5.84 -18.28 27.38
C LYS A 410 5.95 -17.12 26.36
N THR A 411 6.76 -17.26 25.32
CA THR A 411 7.00 -16.20 24.33
C THR A 411 5.83 -15.95 23.39
N TYR A 412 4.87 -16.89 23.29
CA TYR A 412 3.57 -16.70 22.62
C TYR A 412 2.54 -16.01 23.52
N GLY A 413 2.85 -15.88 24.82
CA GLY A 413 2.10 -15.09 25.78
C GLY A 413 2.42 -13.60 25.70
N GLY A 414 1.91 -12.87 26.67
CA GLY A 414 1.97 -11.42 26.76
C GLY A 414 3.39 -10.83 26.77
N HIS A 415 4.36 -11.55 27.35
CA HIS A 415 5.76 -11.12 27.42
C HIS A 415 6.35 -10.81 26.03
N GLY A 416 6.23 -11.74 25.08
CA GLY A 416 6.77 -11.53 23.73
C GLY A 416 6.07 -10.39 22.97
N TRP A 417 4.77 -10.20 23.19
CA TRP A 417 4.02 -9.07 22.63
C TRP A 417 4.40 -7.72 23.26
N ALA A 418 4.69 -7.70 24.57
CA ALA A 418 5.20 -6.51 25.24
C ALA A 418 6.61 -6.15 24.75
N ASN A 419 7.50 -7.12 24.52
CA ASN A 419 8.81 -6.87 23.91
C ASN A 419 8.68 -6.26 22.51
N TYR A 420 7.74 -6.75 21.70
CA TYR A 420 7.46 -6.20 20.38
C TYR A 420 6.91 -4.76 20.45
N ALA A 421 5.97 -4.49 21.35
CA ALA A 421 5.46 -3.14 21.56
C ALA A 421 6.53 -2.17 22.08
N ALA A 422 7.36 -2.59 23.06
CA ALA A 422 8.46 -1.78 23.56
C ALA A 422 9.46 -1.43 22.45
N THR A 423 9.85 -2.43 21.64
CA THR A 423 10.75 -2.22 20.49
C THR A 423 10.17 -1.20 19.51
N TYR A 424 8.88 -1.32 19.18
CA TYR A 424 8.18 -0.40 18.28
C TYR A 424 8.21 1.05 18.78
N PHE A 425 7.96 1.25 20.07
CA PHE A 425 7.93 2.60 20.64
C PHE A 425 9.32 3.19 20.83
N ASN A 426 10.34 2.37 21.13
CA ASN A 426 11.74 2.84 21.12
C ASN A 426 12.17 3.30 19.72
N ASP A 427 11.80 2.54 18.69
CA ASP A 427 12.02 2.95 17.30
C ASP A 427 11.18 4.18 16.92
N SER A 428 9.97 4.34 17.46
CA SER A 428 9.16 5.56 17.30
C SER A 428 9.84 6.79 17.91
N TYR A 429 10.43 6.64 19.09
CA TYR A 429 11.19 7.70 19.76
C TYR A 429 12.38 8.13 18.90
N ARG A 430 13.21 7.17 18.47
CA ARG A 430 14.35 7.41 17.57
C ARG A 430 13.92 8.04 16.23
N PHE A 431 12.78 7.63 15.69
CA PHE A 431 12.21 8.22 14.47
C PHE A 431 11.88 9.70 14.68
N CYS A 432 11.21 10.04 15.78
CA CYS A 432 10.87 11.42 16.11
C CYS A 432 12.13 12.28 16.35
N GLU A 433 13.20 11.74 16.94
CA GLU A 433 14.48 12.45 17.08
C GLU A 433 15.14 12.80 15.74
N VAL A 434 15.09 11.89 14.77
CA VAL A 434 15.59 12.16 13.41
C VAL A 434 14.67 13.15 12.69
N LEU A 435 13.35 12.97 12.84
CA LEU A 435 12.34 13.84 12.27
C LEU A 435 12.50 15.30 12.71
N SER A 436 12.69 15.53 14.02
CA SER A 436 12.80 16.87 14.58
C SER A 436 14.00 17.64 14.06
N LYS A 437 15.09 16.96 13.68
CA LYS A 437 16.27 17.57 13.06
C LYS A 437 16.08 17.88 11.59
N LEU A 438 15.37 17.03 10.84
CA LEU A 438 15.20 17.18 9.39
C LEU A 438 14.16 18.24 8.98
N LEU A 439 13.07 18.39 9.74
CA LEU A 439 12.02 19.35 9.42
C LEU A 439 12.54 20.80 9.47
N LYS A 440 12.16 21.64 8.52
CA LYS A 440 12.33 23.10 8.65
C LYS A 440 11.56 23.61 9.88
N PRO A 441 11.90 24.79 10.44
CA PRO A 441 11.11 25.42 11.51
C PRO A 441 9.61 25.59 11.18
N THR A 442 9.28 25.81 9.91
CA THR A 442 7.90 25.87 9.39
C THR A 442 7.36 24.53 8.92
N GLY A 443 8.20 23.49 8.94
CA GLY A 443 7.92 22.18 8.39
C GLY A 443 6.82 21.44 9.13
N THR A 444 6.16 20.53 8.41
CA THR A 444 5.09 19.69 8.94
C THR A 444 5.36 18.22 8.63
N ALA A 445 5.03 17.34 9.57
CA ALA A 445 5.00 15.90 9.35
C ALA A 445 3.57 15.39 9.50
N VAL A 446 3.12 14.62 8.52
CA VAL A 446 1.85 13.89 8.50
C VAL A 446 2.20 12.40 8.55
N VAL A 447 2.05 11.82 9.73
CA VAL A 447 2.39 10.42 9.99
C VAL A 447 1.10 9.62 10.16
N VAL A 448 0.83 8.73 9.21
CA VAL A 448 -0.38 7.90 9.21
C VAL A 448 -0.12 6.61 9.97
N ILE A 449 -0.80 6.45 11.11
CA ILE A 449 -0.71 5.29 12.00
C ILE A 449 -2.10 4.93 12.53
N GLY A 450 -2.22 3.74 13.10
CA GLY A 450 -3.50 3.26 13.66
C GLY A 450 -3.31 2.65 15.03
N ASN A 451 -4.40 2.58 15.79
CA ASN A 451 -4.40 1.80 17.02
C ASN A 451 -4.07 0.33 16.74
N SER A 452 -3.58 -0.33 17.78
CA SER A 452 -3.21 -1.75 17.71
C SER A 452 -3.87 -2.49 18.86
N ILE A 453 -4.28 -3.73 18.60
CA ILE A 453 -4.87 -4.60 19.62
C ILE A 453 -3.93 -5.78 19.79
N LEU A 454 -3.21 -5.82 20.91
CA LEU A 454 -2.28 -6.90 21.26
C LEU A 454 -2.87 -7.72 22.40
N GLN A 455 -3.09 -9.03 22.17
CA GLN A 455 -3.69 -9.92 23.17
C GLN A 455 -5.01 -9.38 23.79
N GLY A 456 -5.82 -8.68 22.99
CA GLY A 456 -7.08 -8.06 23.43
C GLY A 456 -6.92 -6.71 24.14
N LEU A 457 -5.70 -6.24 24.39
CA LEU A 457 -5.41 -4.93 24.94
C LEU A 457 -5.26 -3.91 23.82
N GLU A 458 -6.06 -2.84 23.85
CA GLU A 458 -5.89 -1.69 22.95
C GLU A 458 -4.68 -0.84 23.34
N ILE A 459 -3.85 -0.56 22.34
CA ILE A 459 -2.74 0.37 22.36
C ILE A 459 -3.09 1.48 21.38
N LYS A 460 -3.29 2.70 21.90
CA LYS A 460 -3.53 3.91 21.11
C LYS A 460 -2.20 4.45 20.59
N THR A 461 -1.68 3.77 19.58
CA THR A 461 -0.36 4.02 19.01
C THR A 461 -0.21 5.47 18.54
N ASP A 462 -1.27 6.07 18.04
CA ASP A 462 -1.34 7.45 17.57
C ASP A 462 -1.19 8.49 18.68
N GLU A 463 -1.94 8.38 19.78
CA GLU A 463 -1.79 9.26 20.95
C GLU A 463 -0.37 9.15 21.53
N ILE A 464 0.12 7.92 21.73
CA ILE A 464 1.47 7.68 22.28
C ILE A 464 2.56 8.22 21.34
N PHE A 465 2.41 8.05 20.01
CA PHE A 465 3.36 8.57 19.05
C PHE A 465 3.38 10.10 19.03
N ALA A 466 2.22 10.74 19.20
CA ALA A 466 2.14 12.19 19.30
C ALA A 466 2.83 12.71 20.58
N ASP A 467 2.62 12.04 21.71
CA ASP A 467 3.29 12.35 22.98
C ASP A 467 4.82 12.18 22.86
N ILE A 468 5.29 11.13 22.18
CA ILE A 468 6.71 10.92 21.84
C ILE A 468 7.25 12.08 20.99
N GLY A 469 6.48 12.58 20.02
CA GLY A 469 6.83 13.76 19.24
C GLY A 469 7.06 14.98 20.14
N GLU A 470 6.15 15.23 21.08
CA GLU A 470 6.27 16.34 22.04
C GLU A 470 7.50 16.21 22.94
N MET A 471 7.87 14.98 23.35
CA MET A 471 9.07 14.72 24.16
C MET A 471 10.38 15.13 23.46
N VAL A 472 10.43 15.08 22.12
CA VAL A 472 11.62 15.46 21.32
C VAL A 472 11.55 16.89 20.77
N GLY A 473 10.59 17.69 21.26
CA GLY A 473 10.45 19.10 20.91
C GLY A 473 9.58 19.40 19.69
N LEU A 474 8.90 18.41 19.10
CA LEU A 474 7.90 18.67 18.07
C LEU A 474 6.60 19.16 18.73
N ARG A 475 5.80 19.91 17.97
CA ARG A 475 4.46 20.35 18.40
C ARG A 475 3.40 19.45 17.80
N LYS A 476 2.57 18.81 18.64
CA LYS A 476 1.34 18.13 18.20
C LYS A 476 0.35 19.16 17.67
N LYS A 477 0.13 19.18 16.34
CA LYS A 477 -0.82 20.08 15.68
C LYS A 477 -2.23 19.47 15.66
N ASP A 478 -2.34 18.19 15.31
CA ASP A 478 -3.64 17.52 15.16
C ASP A 478 -3.49 15.98 15.19
N ILE A 479 -4.60 15.28 15.47
CA ILE A 479 -4.76 13.83 15.25
C ILE A 479 -6.09 13.63 14.52
N ILE A 480 -6.02 13.36 13.22
CA ILE A 480 -7.17 13.36 12.34
C ILE A 480 -7.58 11.93 12.02
N LEU A 481 -8.80 11.53 12.35
CA LEU A 481 -9.34 10.22 11.98
C LEU A 481 -9.52 10.11 10.45
N LEU A 482 -8.79 9.21 9.80
CA LEU A 482 -8.87 9.00 8.35
C LEU A 482 -9.86 7.91 7.97
N ARG A 483 -9.84 6.79 8.71
CA ARG A 483 -10.75 5.67 8.47
C ARG A 483 -10.94 4.79 9.69
N THR A 484 -12.11 4.20 9.80
CA THR A 484 -12.38 3.09 10.71
C THR A 484 -12.43 1.78 9.94
N LYS A 485 -11.78 0.75 10.47
CA LYS A 485 -11.86 -0.63 9.99
C LYS A 485 -12.63 -1.45 11.00
N ARG A 486 -13.68 -2.15 10.55
CA ARG A 486 -14.28 -3.21 11.36
C ARG A 486 -13.24 -4.31 11.55
N THR A 487 -12.95 -4.67 12.79
CA THR A 487 -12.17 -5.87 13.10
C THR A 487 -12.92 -7.07 12.53
N GLY A 488 -12.37 -7.70 11.49
CA GLY A 488 -12.82 -9.02 11.08
C GLY A 488 -12.56 -10.03 12.21
N SER A 489 -13.39 -11.06 12.31
CA SER A 489 -13.32 -12.07 13.36
C SER A 489 -11.92 -12.70 13.51
N SER A 490 -11.11 -12.72 12.45
CA SER A 490 -9.75 -13.30 12.45
C SER A 490 -8.70 -12.55 13.28
N ILE A 491 -8.89 -11.26 13.59
CA ILE A 491 -7.97 -10.49 14.45
C ILE A 491 -8.31 -10.72 15.93
N VAL A 492 -9.57 -11.06 16.22
CA VAL A 492 -10.08 -11.31 17.58
C VAL A 492 -10.00 -12.80 17.94
N ASP A 493 -10.19 -13.69 16.95
CA ASP A 493 -10.26 -15.15 17.13
C ASP A 493 -8.97 -15.88 16.70
N SER A 494 -7.79 -15.31 16.95
CA SER A 494 -6.54 -16.08 16.84
C SER A 494 -6.41 -17.06 18.02
N SER A 495 -7.25 -18.10 17.99
CA SER A 495 -7.20 -19.33 18.78
C SER A 495 -7.11 -19.19 20.31
N VAL A 496 -8.15 -18.63 20.94
CA VAL A 496 -8.75 -19.20 22.18
C VAL A 496 -10.23 -18.79 22.23
N ARG A 497 -11.10 -19.81 22.35
CA ARG A 497 -12.53 -19.80 22.70
C ARG A 497 -13.14 -18.42 23.00
N ALA A 498 -14.07 -18.04 22.14
CA ALA A 498 -15.06 -16.98 22.34
C ALA A 498 -15.71 -17.07 23.73
N ALA A 499 -15.24 -16.24 24.65
CA ALA A 499 -15.98 -15.93 25.87
C ALA A 499 -15.55 -14.56 26.41
N LYS A 500 -16.50 -13.62 26.33
CA LYS A 500 -16.62 -12.40 27.14
C LYS A 500 -15.58 -11.29 26.93
N THR A 501 -15.87 -10.41 25.98
CA THR A 501 -15.70 -8.96 26.20
C THR A 501 -16.84 -8.18 25.55
N LYS A 502 -17.54 -7.40 26.39
CA LYS A 502 -18.53 -6.39 25.99
C LYS A 502 -17.78 -5.22 25.32
N LYS A 503 -18.27 -4.80 24.15
CA LYS A 503 -17.76 -3.74 23.24
C LYS A 503 -16.52 -4.15 22.41
N GLN A 504 -16.71 -4.33 21.10
CA GLN A 504 -15.62 -4.50 20.13
C GLN A 504 -14.89 -3.16 19.98
N THR A 505 -13.61 -3.10 20.33
CA THR A 505 -12.76 -1.95 20.00
C THR A 505 -12.50 -1.94 18.49
N PRO A 506 -12.95 -0.91 17.75
CA PRO A 506 -12.67 -0.83 16.32
C PRO A 506 -11.18 -0.56 16.08
N LEU A 507 -10.65 -1.10 14.99
CA LEU A 507 -9.37 -0.61 14.46
C LEU A 507 -9.62 0.66 13.68
N TYR A 508 -8.70 1.61 13.74
CA TYR A 508 -8.78 2.85 12.97
C TYR A 508 -7.40 3.28 12.51
N GLU A 509 -7.39 4.24 11.60
CA GLU A 509 -6.18 4.93 11.17
C GLU A 509 -6.39 6.42 11.26
N THR A 510 -5.37 7.10 11.77
CA THR A 510 -5.32 8.54 11.96
C THR A 510 -4.07 9.11 11.28
N ALA A 511 -4.15 10.37 10.86
CA ALA A 511 -2.99 11.19 10.54
C ALA A 511 -2.59 11.94 11.80
N VAL A 512 -1.44 11.61 12.37
CA VAL A 512 -0.81 12.40 13.44
C VAL A 512 0.00 13.50 12.77
N VAL A 513 -0.38 14.74 13.05
CA VAL A 513 0.22 15.94 12.44
C VAL A 513 1.13 16.60 13.45
N LEU A 514 2.42 16.65 13.15
CA LEU A 514 3.46 17.26 13.98
C LEU A 514 4.07 18.45 13.24
N GLY A 515 4.41 19.52 13.96
CA GLY A 515 5.26 20.60 13.46
C GLY A 515 6.56 20.68 14.23
N ARG A 516 7.56 21.34 13.65
CA ARG A 516 8.73 21.78 14.41
C ARG A 516 8.40 22.99 15.30
#